data_AF-A0A1C7D7A9-F1
#
_entry.id   AF-A0A1C7D7A9-F1
#
_cell.length_a   1.000
_cell.length_b   1.000
_cell.length_c   1.000
_cell.angle_alpha   90.00
_cell.angle_beta   90.00
_cell.angle_gamma   90.00
#
_symmetry.space_group_name_H-M   'P 1'
#
loop_
_entity.id
_entity.type
_entity.pdbx_description
1 polymer ?
#
loop_
_entity_poly.entity_id
_entity_poly.type
_entity_poly.pdbx_seq_one_letter_code
_entity_poly.pdbx_strand_id
1 'polypeptide(L)'
;MWARVLAMHGAVRLVGLARVQGWIGAPEGTGGNDALRESRRIASHVHAIERRMPRLLAGNCLSRSLALSRTLVRAGIPHELVIGAAPEGEPFAAHAWVEHDGIPLNEAGDVGHRFRRMG
;
A
#
# COMPACT_ATOMS: atom_id res chain seq x y z
N MET A 1 4.83 -6.51 37.23
CA MET A 1 5.84 -5.78 36.42
C MET A 1 5.89 -6.25 34.95
N TRP A 2 4.74 -6.52 34.32
CA TRP A 2 4.63 -6.86 32.88
C TRP A 2 3.49 -6.11 32.17
N ALA A 3 2.54 -5.53 32.92
CA ALA A 3 1.32 -4.92 32.40
C ALA A 3 1.50 -3.55 31.70
N ARG A 4 2.74 -3.05 31.57
CA ARG A 4 3.02 -1.75 30.91
C ARG A 4 3.68 -1.87 29.54
N VAL A 5 4.21 -3.03 29.17
CA VAL A 5 4.81 -3.27 27.83
C VAL A 5 3.75 -3.61 26.77
N LEU A 6 2.58 -4.11 27.21
CA LEU A 6 1.45 -4.41 26.33
C LEU A 6 0.69 -3.16 25.86
N ALA A 7 0.84 -2.02 26.55
CA ALA A 7 0.13 -0.78 26.20
C ALA A 7 0.77 -0.01 25.02
N MET A 8 2.03 -0.28 24.67
CA MET A 8 2.72 0.44 23.59
C MET A 8 2.46 -0.18 22.20
N HIS A 9 2.07 -1.46 22.12
CA HIS A 9 1.76 -2.14 20.84
C HIS A 9 0.32 -1.86 20.32
N GLY A 10 -0.47 -1.08 21.05
CA GLY A 10 -1.90 -0.86 20.76
C GLY A 10 -2.26 0.48 20.09
N ALA A 11 -1.41 1.50 20.14
CA ALA A 11 -1.78 2.85 19.67
C ALA A 11 -1.81 2.98 18.13
N VAL A 12 -1.12 2.09 17.41
CA VAL A 12 -1.17 2.05 15.94
C VAL A 12 -2.43 1.32 15.44
N ARG A 13 -3.19 0.64 16.31
CA ARG A 13 -4.17 -0.37 15.89
C ARG A 13 -5.55 0.10 15.42
N LEU A 14 -6.02 1.35 15.60
CA LEU A 14 -7.46 1.60 15.29
C LEU A 14 -7.85 2.93 14.61
N VAL A 15 -7.08 4.02 14.71
CA VAL A 15 -7.56 5.33 14.21
C VAL A 15 -7.25 5.57 12.72
N GLY A 16 -6.20 4.95 12.17
CA GLY A 16 -5.81 5.12 10.76
C GLY A 16 -6.39 4.08 9.78
N LEU A 17 -6.58 2.83 10.24
CA LEU A 17 -7.03 1.70 9.39
C LEU A 17 -8.54 1.72 9.10
N ALA A 18 -9.37 2.13 10.07
CA ALA A 18 -10.82 2.09 9.93
C ALA A 18 -11.41 3.19 9.03
N ARG A 19 -10.63 4.20 8.64
CA ARG A 19 -11.08 5.27 7.71
C ARG A 19 -10.72 5.00 6.25
N VAL A 20 -9.87 4.02 5.99
CA VAL A 20 -9.50 3.57 4.63
C VAL A 20 -10.39 2.40 4.17
N GLN A 21 -11.07 1.72 5.08
CA GLN A 21 -12.05 0.66 4.74
C GLN A 21 -13.42 1.18 4.29
N GLY A 22 -13.62 2.50 4.23
CA GLY A 22 -14.86 3.08 3.75
C GLY A 22 -14.56 3.96 2.55
N TRP A 23 -14.86 3.44 1.36
CA TRP A 23 -15.53 4.06 0.21
C TRP A 23 -15.47 3.01 -0.91
N ILE A 24 -16.32 1.99 -0.88
CA ILE A 24 -17.67 1.93 -1.50
C ILE A 24 -17.66 2.44 -2.94
N GLY A 25 -17.50 1.49 -3.87
CA GLY A 25 -17.93 1.56 -5.28
C GLY A 25 -17.30 2.65 -6.14
N ALA A 26 -16.33 2.28 -6.97
CA ALA A 26 -16.04 3.11 -8.15
C ALA A 26 -17.24 3.04 -9.11
N PRO A 27 -17.74 4.17 -9.63
CA PRO A 27 -18.69 4.13 -10.73
C PRO A 27 -17.98 3.48 -11.92
N GLU A 28 -18.67 2.56 -12.61
CA GLU A 28 -18.26 2.02 -13.91
C GLU A 28 -18.29 3.16 -14.93
N GLY A 29 -17.27 4.01 -14.88
CA GLY A 29 -17.08 5.14 -15.78
C GLY A 29 -16.12 4.72 -16.87
N THR A 30 -16.48 5.02 -18.11
CA THR A 30 -15.77 4.81 -19.38
C THR A 30 -14.31 5.34 -19.43
N GLY A 31 -13.72 5.79 -18.32
CA GLY A 31 -12.33 6.23 -18.15
C GLY A 31 -11.44 5.32 -17.27
N GLY A 32 -11.88 4.11 -16.89
CA GLY A 32 -11.09 3.21 -16.02
C GLY A 32 -9.69 2.87 -16.55
N ASN A 33 -9.55 2.65 -17.87
CA ASN A 33 -8.24 2.41 -18.49
C ASN A 33 -7.31 3.63 -18.43
N ASP A 34 -7.86 4.85 -18.50
CA ASP A 34 -7.07 6.08 -18.44
C ASP A 34 -6.66 6.38 -16.99
N ALA A 35 -7.54 6.13 -16.02
CA ALA A 35 -7.21 6.21 -14.60
C ALA A 35 -6.13 5.20 -14.22
N LEU A 36 -6.22 3.95 -14.68
CA LEU A 36 -5.19 2.93 -14.48
C LEU A 36 -3.87 3.33 -15.15
N ARG A 37 -3.91 3.87 -16.37
CA ARG A 37 -2.71 4.35 -17.08
C ARG A 37 -2.03 5.48 -16.31
N GLU A 38 -2.79 6.45 -15.83
CA GLU A 38 -2.25 7.56 -15.06
C GLU A 38 -1.73 7.09 -13.69
N SER A 39 -2.41 6.16 -13.02
CA SER A 39 -1.94 5.58 -11.77
C SER A 39 -0.58 4.88 -11.94
N ARG A 40 -0.40 4.11 -13.03
CA ARG A 40 0.88 3.48 -13.39
C ARG A 40 1.95 4.49 -13.74
N ARG A 41 1.58 5.58 -14.43
CA ARG A 41 2.50 6.67 -14.75
C ARG A 41 2.99 7.37 -13.48
N ILE A 42 2.12 7.65 -12.52
CA ILE A 42 2.52 8.23 -11.24
C ILE A 42 3.40 7.24 -10.46
N ALA A 43 3.01 5.96 -10.40
CA ALA A 43 3.79 4.92 -9.73
C ALA A 43 5.20 4.77 -10.31
N SER A 44 5.34 4.82 -11.64
CA SER A 44 6.64 4.72 -12.30
C SER A 44 7.54 5.92 -12.02
N HIS A 45 6.99 7.14 -11.92
CA HIS A 45 7.75 8.31 -11.51
C HIS A 45 8.23 8.20 -10.06
N VAL A 46 7.34 7.82 -9.13
CA VAL A 46 7.70 7.60 -7.73
C VAL A 46 8.79 6.54 -7.61
N HIS A 47 8.63 5.41 -8.31
CA HIS A 47 9.63 4.34 -8.33
C HIS A 47 10.98 4.78 -8.92
N ALA A 48 10.97 5.60 -9.98
CA ALA A 48 12.18 6.14 -10.58
C ALA A 48 12.93 7.11 -9.66
N ILE A 49 12.20 7.86 -8.82
CA ILE A 49 12.78 8.71 -7.76
C ILE A 49 13.38 7.83 -6.67
N GLU A 50 12.62 6.86 -6.17
CA GLU A 50 13.07 5.91 -5.14
C GLU A 50 14.38 5.20 -5.52
N ARG A 51 14.50 4.74 -6.77
CA ARG A 51 15.71 4.06 -7.25
C ARG A 51 16.95 4.97 -7.33
N ARG A 52 16.76 6.29 -7.35
CA ARG A 52 17.85 7.28 -7.39
C ARG A 52 18.19 7.82 -6.01
N MET A 53 17.38 7.56 -5.00
CA MET A 53 17.64 8.02 -3.64
C MET A 53 18.74 7.17 -2.96
N PRO A 54 19.58 7.78 -2.12
CA PRO A 54 20.49 7.04 -1.24
C PRO A 54 19.72 6.00 -0.42
N ARG A 55 20.31 4.80 -0.21
CA ARG A 55 19.67 3.72 0.56
C ARG A 55 19.26 4.13 1.98
N LEU A 56 19.96 5.10 2.56
CA LEU A 56 19.63 5.68 3.87
C LEU A 56 18.30 6.46 3.87
N LEU A 57 17.86 6.93 2.70
CA LEU A 57 16.61 7.67 2.49
C LEU A 57 15.53 6.81 1.80
N ALA A 58 15.91 5.70 1.18
CA ALA A 58 14.99 4.71 0.65
C ALA A 58 14.31 3.97 1.83
N GLY A 59 13.19 4.51 2.30
CA GLY A 59 12.40 3.90 3.37
C GLY A 59 11.95 2.46 3.05
N ASN A 60 11.39 1.77 4.03
CA ASN A 60 10.87 0.41 3.87
C ASN A 60 9.63 0.36 2.95
N CYS A 61 9.15 -0.86 2.64
CA CYS A 61 7.99 -1.10 1.77
C CYS A 61 6.73 -0.31 2.19
N LEU A 62 6.52 -0.11 3.49
CA LEU A 62 5.41 0.68 4.01
C LEU A 62 5.58 2.17 3.71
N SER A 63 6.74 2.75 4.00
CA SER A 63 7.01 4.16 3.70
C SER A 63 6.87 4.48 2.21
N ARG A 64 7.35 3.57 1.35
CA ARG A 64 7.23 3.67 -0.11
C ARG A 64 5.77 3.64 -0.56
N SER A 65 4.99 2.68 -0.07
CA SER A 65 3.56 2.56 -0.39
C SER A 65 2.74 3.75 0.12
N LEU A 66 3.08 4.30 1.29
CA LEU A 66 2.49 5.53 1.81
C LEU A 66 2.82 6.75 0.94
N ALA A 67 4.07 6.87 0.47
CA ALA A 67 4.48 7.97 -0.40
C ALA A 67 3.72 7.93 -1.75
N LEU A 68 3.59 6.74 -2.34
CA LEU A 68 2.79 6.55 -3.55
C LEU A 68 1.31 6.86 -3.29
N SER A 69 0.71 6.29 -2.24
CA SER A 69 -0.68 6.55 -1.87
C SER A 69 -0.94 8.05 -1.70
N ARG A 70 -0.07 8.77 -0.98
CA ARG A 70 -0.18 10.22 -0.81
C ARG A 70 -0.12 10.98 -2.14
N THR A 71 0.66 10.49 -3.10
CA THR A 71 0.77 11.09 -4.43
C THR A 71 -0.50 10.85 -5.25
N LEU A 72 -1.06 9.63 -5.20
CA LEU A 72 -2.31 9.28 -5.87
C LEU A 72 -3.52 10.02 -5.28
N VAL A 73 -3.59 10.19 -3.96
CA VAL A 73 -4.61 11.03 -3.30
C VAL A 73 -4.59 12.45 -3.86
N ARG A 74 -3.41 13.05 -4.03
CA ARG A 74 -3.28 14.42 -4.57
C ARG A 74 -3.67 14.50 -6.05
N ALA A 75 -3.53 13.40 -6.79
CA ALA A 75 -3.95 13.30 -8.18
C ALA A 75 -5.44 12.95 -8.34
N GLY A 76 -6.18 12.74 -7.25
CA GLY A 76 -7.59 12.33 -7.30
C GLY A 76 -7.80 10.91 -7.84
N ILE A 77 -6.79 10.05 -7.75
CA ILE A 77 -6.83 8.69 -8.30
C ILE A 77 -7.29 7.71 -7.22
N PRO A 78 -8.39 6.97 -7.43
CA PRO A 78 -8.80 5.88 -6.54
C PRO A 78 -7.70 4.82 -6.44
N HIS A 79 -7.44 4.34 -5.23
CA HIS A 79 -6.47 3.27 -4.97
C HIS A 79 -6.67 2.69 -3.57
N GLU A 80 -6.13 1.51 -3.34
CA GLU A 80 -6.06 0.83 -2.04
C GLU A 80 -4.62 0.73 -1.57
N LEU A 81 -4.37 1.06 -0.31
CA LEU A 81 -3.12 0.70 0.37
C LEU A 81 -3.32 -0.66 1.03
N VAL A 82 -2.51 -1.63 0.65
CA VAL A 82 -2.61 -3.02 1.06
C VAL A 82 -1.46 -3.38 1.97
N ILE A 83 -1.77 -4.09 3.05
CA ILE A 83 -0.78 -4.71 3.94
C ILE A 83 -1.02 -6.22 3.89
N GLY A 84 0.03 -6.99 3.62
CA GLY A 84 -0.02 -8.44 3.59
C GLY A 84 1.06 -9.08 4.45
N ALA A 85 0.85 -10.36 4.78
CA ALA A 85 1.82 -11.19 5.47
C ALA A 85 2.13 -12.46 4.68
N ALA A 86 3.32 -13.02 4.91
CA ALA A 86 3.71 -14.32 4.40
C ALA A 86 2.70 -15.41 4.84
N PRO A 87 2.49 -16.45 4.03
CA PRO A 87 1.63 -17.58 4.39
C PRO A 87 2.10 -18.30 5.66
N GLU A 88 1.17 -19.01 6.29
CA GLU A 88 1.48 -19.85 7.45
C GLU A 88 2.47 -20.97 7.05
N GLY A 89 3.50 -21.18 7.88
CA GLY A 89 4.59 -22.11 7.59
C GLY A 89 5.83 -21.46 6.96
N GLU A 90 5.76 -20.19 6.57
CA GLU A 90 6.93 -19.40 6.12
C GLU A 90 7.46 -18.46 7.22
N PRO A 91 8.72 -18.00 7.11
CA PRO A 91 9.25 -16.97 8.02
C PRO A 91 8.34 -15.75 8.05
N PHE A 92 8.09 -15.21 9.25
CA PHE A 92 7.25 -14.02 9.40
C PHE A 92 7.82 -12.85 8.59
N ALA A 93 7.09 -12.47 7.55
CA ALA A 93 7.38 -11.30 6.73
C ALA A 93 6.09 -10.54 6.47
N ALA A 94 6.11 -9.23 6.68
CA ALA A 94 5.03 -8.31 6.34
C ALA A 94 5.45 -7.44 5.16
N HIS A 95 4.52 -7.18 4.25
CA HIS A 95 4.72 -6.37 3.06
C HIS A 95 3.58 -5.38 2.88
N ALA A 96 3.87 -4.26 2.22
CA ALA A 96 2.86 -3.25 1.90
C ALA A 96 3.02 -2.81 0.45
N TRP A 97 1.90 -2.65 -0.23
CA TRP A 97 1.82 -2.21 -1.63
C TRP A 97 0.56 -1.39 -1.88
N VAL A 98 0.47 -0.76 -3.06
CA VAL A 98 -0.70 0.01 -3.50
C VAL A 98 -1.34 -0.69 -4.69
N GLU A 99 -2.65 -0.71 -4.73
CA GLU A 99 -3.42 -1.24 -5.85
C GLU A 99 -4.41 -0.22 -6.42
N HIS A 100 -4.69 -0.34 -7.72
CA HIS A 100 -5.79 0.35 -8.39
C HIS A 100 -6.67 -0.72 -9.03
N ASP A 101 -7.94 -0.79 -8.63
CA ASP A 101 -8.89 -1.82 -9.08
C ASP A 101 -8.33 -3.25 -8.98
N GLY A 102 -7.69 -3.57 -7.84
CA GLY A 102 -7.09 -4.88 -7.60
C GLY A 102 -5.74 -5.13 -8.29
N ILE A 103 -5.21 -4.14 -9.04
CA ILE A 103 -3.93 -4.27 -9.76
C ILE A 103 -2.81 -3.61 -8.96
N PRO A 104 -1.75 -4.35 -8.55
CA PRO A 104 -0.57 -3.79 -7.90
C PRO A 104 0.16 -2.75 -8.76
N LEU A 105 0.50 -1.61 -8.15
CA LEU A 105 1.15 -0.47 -8.83
C LEU A 105 2.65 -0.36 -8.58
N ASN A 106 3.11 -0.68 -7.36
CA ASN A 106 4.51 -0.56 -6.95
C ASN A 106 5.21 -1.91 -6.73
N GLU A 107 4.54 -3.00 -7.08
CA GLU A 107 5.05 -4.36 -6.95
C GLU A 107 4.67 -5.19 -8.18
N ALA A 108 5.28 -6.37 -8.31
CA ALA A 108 4.91 -7.33 -9.34
C ALA A 108 3.47 -7.82 -9.16
N GLY A 109 2.82 -8.18 -10.27
CA GLY A 109 1.41 -8.60 -10.27
C GLY A 109 1.13 -9.87 -9.45
N ASP A 110 2.17 -10.64 -9.09
CA ASP A 110 2.09 -11.83 -8.27
C ASP A 110 2.19 -11.56 -6.75
N VAL A 111 2.32 -10.29 -6.33
CA VAL A 111 2.47 -9.93 -4.90
C VAL A 111 1.32 -10.48 -4.04
N GLY A 112 0.10 -10.53 -4.57
CA GLY A 112 -1.07 -11.11 -3.89
C GLY A 112 -1.04 -12.63 -3.73
N HIS A 113 -0.22 -13.34 -4.51
CA HIS A 113 0.04 -14.77 -4.32
C HIS A 113 1.12 -15.03 -3.27
N ARG A 114 2.08 -14.10 -3.13
CA ARG A 114 3.21 -14.20 -2.20
C ARG A 114 2.88 -13.70 -0.80
N PHE A 115 2.00 -12.73 -0.69
CA PHE A 115 1.55 -12.16 0.57
C PHE A 115 0.03 -12.16 0.62
N ARG A 116 -0.53 -12.80 1.65
CA ARG A 116 -1.97 -12.74 1.89
C ARG A 116 -2.31 -11.37 2.45
N ARG A 117 -3.25 -10.67 1.80
CA ARG A 117 -3.82 -9.43 2.33
C ARG A 117 -4.33 -9.70 3.74
N MET A 118 -3.94 -8.86 4.68
CA MET A 118 -4.53 -8.85 6.01
C MET A 118 -5.78 -7.97 5.94
N GLY A 119 -6.94 -8.64 5.96
CA GLY A 119 -8.26 -8.02 6.03
C GLY A 119 -8.68 -7.71 7.46
#